data_AF-A0A3N4JB20-F1
#
_entry.id   AF-A0A3N4JB20-F1
#
_cell.length_a   1.000
_cell.length_b   1.000
_cell.length_c   1.000
_cell.angle_alpha   90.00
_cell.angle_beta   90.00
_cell.angle_gamma   90.00
#
_symmetry.space_group_name_H-M   'P 1'
#
loop_
_entity.id
_entity.type
_entity.pdbx_description
1 polymer ?
#
loop_
_entity_poly.entity_id
_entity_poly.type
_entity_poly.pdbx_seq_one_letter_code
_entity_poly.pdbx_strand_id
1 'polypeptide(L)'
;MLIRAVAEAQDAGFPTDVEDKEAYFMNEVAQGEGLCQEEDRALEAALCFYKALKVYPQPKDLISIYDKTVPKNVLDILAEMIATDGSIPIGGMSPSGSTTGVE
;
A
#
# COMPACT_ATOMS: atom_id res chain seq x y z
N MET A 1 -11.04 12.07 1.25
CA MET A 1 -11.22 10.89 2.14
C MET A 1 -9.90 10.16 2.33
N LEU A 2 -9.16 9.88 1.24
CA LEU A 2 -7.83 9.24 1.28
C LEU A 2 -6.84 9.89 2.25
N ILE A 3 -6.62 11.21 2.17
CA ILE A 3 -5.71 11.95 3.07
C ILE A 3 -6.10 11.76 4.54
N ARG A 4 -7.40 11.74 4.85
CA ARG A 4 -7.89 11.53 6.22
C ARG A 4 -7.58 10.13 6.71
N ALA A 5 -7.85 9.11 5.88
CA ALA A 5 -7.56 7.72 6.22
C ALA A 5 -6.07 7.47 6.46
N VAL A 6 -5.19 8.08 5.65
CA VAL A 6 -3.74 8.02 5.84
C VAL A 6 -3.34 8.70 7.15
N ALA A 7 -3.85 9.90 7.42
CA ALA A 7 -3.58 10.62 8.65
C ALA A 7 -4.07 9.85 9.90
N GLU A 8 -5.26 9.26 9.85
CA GLU A 8 -5.79 8.42 10.93
C GLU A 8 -4.92 7.19 11.19
N ALA A 9 -4.42 6.54 10.13
CA ALA A 9 -3.50 5.42 10.26
C ALA A 9 -2.14 5.85 10.86
N GLN A 10 -1.65 7.05 10.55
CA GLN A 10 -0.42 7.59 11.13
C GLN A 10 -0.59 7.98 12.59
N ASP A 11 -1.73 8.58 12.96
CA ASP A 11 -2.06 8.99 14.32
C ASP A 11 -2.23 7.78 15.26
N ALA A 12 -2.86 6.71 14.77
CA ALA A 12 -2.96 5.43 15.50
C ALA A 12 -1.59 4.81 15.80
N GLY A 13 -0.56 5.17 15.03
CA GLY A 13 0.79 4.65 15.17
C GLY A 13 0.97 3.24 14.60
N PHE A 14 2.23 2.79 14.58
CA PHE A 14 2.62 1.48 14.08
C PHE A 14 3.43 0.73 15.14
N PRO A 15 3.35 -0.61 15.20
CA PRO A 15 4.16 -1.39 16.11
C PRO A 15 5.65 -1.14 15.87
N THR A 16 6.43 -1.12 16.95
CA THR A 16 7.89 -0.90 16.89
C THR A 16 8.68 -2.19 16.98
N ASP A 17 8.16 -3.18 17.70
CA ASP A 17 8.76 -4.50 17.88
C ASP A 17 8.67 -5.35 16.60
N VAL A 18 9.61 -6.27 16.41
CA VAL A 18 9.67 -7.12 15.21
C VAL A 18 8.51 -8.12 15.20
N GLU A 19 8.22 -8.78 16.31
CA GLU A 19 7.16 -9.79 16.38
C GLU A 19 5.78 -9.14 16.12
N ASP A 20 5.53 -7.99 16.73
CA ASP A 20 4.29 -7.22 16.53
C ASP A 20 4.17 -6.69 15.10
N LYS A 21 5.29 -6.29 14.47
CA LYS A 21 5.30 -5.87 13.06
C LYS A 21 4.96 -7.01 12.12
N GLU A 22 5.50 -8.21 12.35
CA GLU A 22 5.19 -9.38 11.53
C GLU A 22 3.72 -9.77 11.65
N ALA A 23 3.17 -9.79 12.88
CA ALA A 23 1.77 -10.07 13.11
C ALA A 23 0.86 -9.01 12.48
N TYR A 24 1.19 -7.72 12.65
CA TYR A 24 0.46 -6.61 12.05
C TYR A 24 0.51 -6.67 10.52
N PHE A 25 1.68 -6.93 9.94
CA PHE A 25 1.86 -7.10 8.50
C PHE A 25 0.95 -8.21 7.96
N MET A 26 0.98 -9.41 8.56
CA MET A 26 0.16 -10.53 8.10
C MET A 26 -1.34 -10.21 8.21
N ASN A 27 -1.76 -9.57 9.29
CA ASN A 27 -3.15 -9.19 9.51
C ASN A 27 -3.63 -8.14 8.49
N GLU A 28 -2.83 -7.12 8.19
CA GLU A 28 -3.18 -6.11 7.20
C GLU A 28 -3.18 -6.69 5.77
N VAL A 29 -2.23 -7.54 5.41
CA VAL A 29 -2.22 -8.20 4.10
C VAL A 29 -3.46 -9.10 3.93
N ALA A 30 -3.77 -9.94 4.91
CA ALA A 30 -4.95 -10.81 4.85
C ALA A 30 -6.26 -10.02 4.72
N GLN A 31 -6.40 -8.92 5.46
CA GLN A 31 -7.56 -8.03 5.34
C GLN A 31 -7.60 -7.34 3.97
N GLY A 32 -6.47 -6.82 3.50
CA GLY A 32 -6.37 -6.16 2.18
C GLY A 32 -6.75 -7.10 1.04
N GLU A 33 -6.27 -8.35 1.08
CA GLU A 33 -6.62 -9.38 0.09
C GLU A 33 -8.10 -9.75 0.12
N GLY A 34 -8.71 -9.84 1.30
CA GLY A 34 -10.15 -10.05 1.43
C GLY A 34 -10.96 -8.89 0.84
N LEU A 35 -10.56 -7.66 1.13
CA LEU A 35 -11.22 -6.44 0.65
C LEU A 35 -11.02 -6.23 -0.86
N CYS A 36 -9.91 -6.70 -1.43
CA CYS A 36 -9.68 -6.69 -2.88
C CYS A 36 -10.72 -7.49 -3.68
N GLN A 37 -11.47 -8.38 -3.05
CA GLN A 37 -12.56 -9.12 -3.70
C GLN A 37 -13.81 -8.25 -3.94
N GLU A 38 -13.91 -7.10 -3.27
CA GLU A 38 -15.05 -6.19 -3.35
C GLU A 38 -14.66 -4.90 -4.08
N GLU A 39 -15.30 -4.61 -5.21
CA GLU A 39 -14.94 -3.48 -6.08
C GLU A 39 -15.14 -2.10 -5.39
N ASP A 40 -16.14 -1.99 -4.51
CA ASP A 40 -16.44 -0.78 -3.70
C ASP A 40 -15.49 -0.58 -2.50
N ARG A 41 -14.61 -1.56 -2.21
CA ARG A 41 -13.71 -1.54 -1.04
C ARG A 41 -12.25 -1.27 -1.40
N ALA A 42 -11.98 -0.83 -2.64
CA ALA A 42 -10.63 -0.59 -3.12
C ALA A 42 -9.82 0.39 -2.24
N LEU A 43 -10.49 1.41 -1.68
CA LEU A 43 -9.86 2.37 -0.76
C LEU A 43 -9.43 1.72 0.56
N GLU A 44 -10.28 0.88 1.14
CA GLU A 44 -10.00 0.17 2.40
C GLU A 44 -8.91 -0.88 2.19
N ALA A 45 -8.95 -1.60 1.07
CA ALA A 45 -7.89 -2.54 0.68
C ALA A 45 -6.54 -1.82 0.55
N ALA A 46 -6.50 -0.68 -0.16
CA ALA A 46 -5.28 0.12 -0.31
C ALA A 46 -4.73 0.60 1.04
N LEU A 47 -5.60 0.99 1.97
CA LEU A 47 -5.19 1.41 3.30
C LEU A 47 -4.50 0.27 4.08
N CYS A 48 -4.99 -0.96 3.97
CA CYS A 48 -4.35 -2.13 4.55
C CYS A 48 -2.95 -2.38 3.95
N PHE A 49 -2.81 -2.33 2.63
CA PHE A 49 -1.49 -2.47 1.99
C PHE A 49 -0.53 -1.34 2.34
N TYR A 50 -1.03 -0.10 2.47
CA TYR A 50 -0.24 1.04 2.96
C TYR A 50 0.30 0.78 4.37
N LYS A 51 -0.56 0.34 5.28
CA LYS A 51 -0.17 0.00 6.66
C LYS A 51 0.84 -1.14 6.72
N ALA A 52 0.66 -2.18 5.88
CA ALA A 52 1.61 -3.27 5.74
C ALA A 52 2.99 -2.78 5.24
N LEU A 53 3.02 -1.87 4.26
CA LEU A 53 4.26 -1.27 3.75
C LEU A 53 5.02 -0.48 4.83
N LYS A 54 4.32 0.18 5.74
CA LYS A 54 4.92 1.00 6.81
C LYS A 54 5.72 0.17 7.82
N VAL A 55 5.33 -1.08 8.05
CA VAL A 55 5.99 -1.98 8.99
C VAL A 55 7.00 -2.91 8.32
N TYR A 56 7.00 -2.98 6.98
CA TYR A 56 7.85 -3.89 6.22
C TYR A 56 9.28 -3.33 6.05
N PRO A 57 10.33 -4.15 6.29
CA PRO A 57 11.71 -3.67 6.27
C PRO A 57 12.21 -3.25 4.89
N GLN A 58 11.65 -3.80 3.80
CA GLN A 58 12.08 -3.56 2.42
C GLN A 58 10.89 -3.19 1.52
N PRO A 59 10.35 -1.96 1.62
CA PRO A 59 9.08 -1.59 0.97
C PRO A 59 9.10 -1.74 -0.57
N LYS A 60 10.27 -1.60 -1.21
CA LYS A 60 10.45 -1.79 -2.65
C LYS A 60 10.20 -3.23 -3.11
N ASP A 61 10.64 -4.20 -2.31
CA ASP A 61 10.45 -5.62 -2.63
C ASP A 61 8.97 -5.98 -2.51
N LEU A 62 8.32 -5.50 -1.43
CA LEU A 62 6.89 -5.70 -1.21
C LEU A 62 6.01 -5.08 -2.30
N ILE A 63 6.33 -3.88 -2.79
CA ILE A 63 5.64 -3.29 -3.94
C ILE A 63 5.77 -4.16 -5.19
N SER A 64 6.93 -4.77 -5.43
CA SER A 64 7.14 -5.64 -6.60
C SER A 64 6.29 -6.91 -6.54
N ILE A 65 5.86 -7.33 -5.34
CA ILE A 65 4.90 -8.40 -5.13
C ILE A 65 3.48 -7.87 -5.39
N TYR A 66 3.13 -6.74 -4.79
CA TYR A 66 1.80 -6.14 -4.96
C TYR A 66 1.47 -5.79 -6.41
N ASP A 67 2.44 -5.33 -7.20
CA ASP A 67 2.27 -5.07 -8.64
C ASP A 67 1.74 -6.31 -9.41
N LYS A 68 2.00 -7.51 -8.89
CA LYS A 68 1.59 -8.79 -9.51
C LYS A 68 0.35 -9.40 -8.89
N THR A 69 0.06 -9.12 -7.62
CA THR A 69 -1.00 -9.80 -6.86
C THR A 69 -2.21 -8.92 -6.58
N VAL A 70 -2.02 -7.60 -6.51
CA VAL A 70 -3.06 -6.63 -6.15
C VAL A 70 -3.66 -6.02 -7.43
N PRO A 71 -4.99 -5.89 -7.53
CA PRO A 71 -5.63 -5.34 -8.71
C PRO A 71 -5.30 -3.84 -8.90
N LYS A 72 -5.27 -3.41 -10.17
CA LYS A 72 -4.75 -2.09 -10.57
C LYS A 72 -5.49 -0.90 -9.93
N ASN A 73 -6.79 -1.02 -9.70
CA ASN A 73 -7.59 0.00 -9.01
C ASN A 73 -7.14 0.24 -7.56
N VAL A 74 -6.69 -0.80 -6.86
CA VAL A 74 -6.17 -0.68 -5.49
C VAL A 74 -4.74 -0.13 -5.50
N LEU A 75 -3.92 -0.55 -6.46
CA LEU A 75 -2.55 -0.04 -6.63
C LEU A 75 -2.51 1.46 -6.95
N ASP A 76 -3.45 1.96 -7.74
CA ASP A 76 -3.55 3.38 -8.09
C ASP A 76 -3.79 4.24 -6.83
N ILE A 77 -4.76 3.82 -6.00
CA ILE A 77 -5.07 4.44 -4.72
C ILE A 77 -3.88 4.35 -3.75
N LEU A 78 -3.23 3.19 -3.68
CA LEU A 78 -2.05 2.97 -2.84
C LEU A 78 -0.91 3.90 -3.24
N ALA A 79 -0.68 4.11 -4.54
CA ALA A 79 0.31 5.05 -5.05
C ALA A 79 0.00 6.49 -4.61
N GLU A 80 -1.27 6.91 -4.65
CA GLU A 80 -1.69 8.22 -4.11
C GLU A 80 -1.46 8.33 -2.59
N MET A 81 -1.70 7.25 -1.83
CA MET A 81 -1.42 7.22 -0.39
C MET A 81 0.08 7.36 -0.09
N ILE A 82 0.94 6.66 -0.84
CA ILE A 82 2.39 6.75 -0.70
C ILE A 82 2.90 8.14 -1.13
N ALA A 83 2.34 8.70 -2.20
CA ALA A 83 2.69 10.06 -2.64
C ALA A 83 2.31 11.11 -1.58
N THR A 84 1.23 10.88 -0.85
CA THR A 84 0.83 11.69 0.31
C THR A 84 1.76 11.45 1.51
N ASP A 85 2.15 10.20 1.75
CA ASP A 85 3.08 9.81 2.82
C ASP A 85 4.54 9.73 2.31
N GLY A 86 5.21 10.88 2.25
CA GLY A 86 6.62 10.97 1.82
C GLY A 86 7.64 10.25 2.71
N SER A 87 7.19 9.48 3.72
CA SER A 87 8.06 8.75 4.64
C SER A 87 8.40 7.33 4.17
N ILE A 88 7.69 6.77 3.18
CA ILE A 88 8.02 5.47 2.61
C ILE A 88 9.04 5.66 1.47
N PRO A 89 10.27 5.11 1.57
CA PRO A 89 11.35 5.33 0.60
C PRO A 89 11.17 4.49 -0.68
N ILE A 90 10.03 4.63 -1.35
CA ILE A 90 9.77 4.01 -2.65
C ILE A 90 10.19 5.03 -3.69
N GLY A 91 11.45 4.94 -4.13
CA GLY A 91 12.02 5.83 -5.12
C GLY A 91 11.13 5.86 -6.36
N GLY A 92 10.37 6.95 -6.52
CA GLY A 92 9.51 7.25 -7.66
C GLY A 92 8.74 6.05 -8.20
N MET A 93 7.67 5.64 -7.52
CA MET A 93 6.60 4.87 -8.17
C MET A 93 5.99 5.76 -9.26
N SER A 94 6.68 5.87 -10.40
CA SER A 94 6.15 6.54 -11.58
C SER A 94 4.97 5.69 -12.02
N PRO A 95 3.75 6.24 -12.12
CA PRO A 95 2.62 5.49 -12.63
C PRO A 95 2.99 5.05 -14.04
N SER A 96 3.31 3.77 -14.20
CA SER A 96 3.60 3.17 -15.50
C SER A 96 2.27 3.04 -16.23
N GLY A 97 1.81 4.18 -16.75
CA GLY A 97 0.87 4.28 -17.85
C GLY A 97 1.63 4.00 -19.14
N SER A 98 1.43 2.82 -19.68
CA SER A 98 1.91 2.34 -20.97
C SER A 98 1.42 3.19 -22.16
N THR A 99 2.32 3.74 -23.00
CA THR A 99 2.19 3.92 -24.48
C THR A 99 3.60 4.16 -25.09
N THR A 100 4.18 3.28 -25.90
CA THR A 100 4.17 3.26 -27.40
C THR A 100 5.17 4.21 -28.10
N GLY A 101 6.13 3.61 -28.82
CA GLY A 101 6.43 4.00 -30.22
C GLY A 101 7.62 4.93 -30.52
N VAL A 102 8.58 4.37 -31.25
CA VAL A 102 9.45 4.94 -32.33
C VAL A 102 10.22 6.25 -32.08
N GLU A 103 11.56 6.17 -32.15
CA GLU A 103 12.39 6.62 -33.29
C GLU A 103 13.78 5.96 -33.22
#